data_AF-A0A2E5TN91-F1
#
_entry.id   AF-A0A2E5TN91-F1
#
_cell.length_a   1.000
_cell.length_b   1.000
_cell.length_c   1.000
_cell.angle_alpha   90.00
_cell.angle_beta   90.00
_cell.angle_gamma   90.00
#
_symmetry.space_group_name_H-M   'P 1'
#
loop_
_entity.id
_entity.type
_entity.pdbx_description
1 polymer ?
#
loop_
_entity_poly.entity_id
_entity_poly.type
_entity_poly.pdbx_seq_one_letter_code
_entity_poly.pdbx_strand_id
1 'polypeptide(L)'
;MASIRSDITTLDRFQSFIVFEPASIRISDNDILYIGNNVQTIFDETFEKVSLLQNDIKMKILLNKFEKIGNMLSLLESNDNVIITKFFDRIWRRYSYVSHLGESFFSLDVFLDFFPQFDTESEKVIAQRIDANVDQFDEEDDDDEDEDEDEDTNSSDE
;
A
#
# COMPACT_ATOMS: atom_id res chain seq x y z
N MET A 1 -13.44 5.76 26.22
CA MET A 1 -12.26 5.91 25.34
C MET A 1 -12.41 4.87 24.23
N ALA A 2 -12.49 5.29 22.97
CA ALA A 2 -12.55 4.36 21.85
C ALA A 2 -11.18 3.66 21.73
N SER A 3 -11.18 2.33 21.72
CA SER A 3 -9.98 1.54 21.49
C SER A 3 -9.68 1.58 19.98
N ILE A 4 -8.61 2.26 19.59
CA ILE A 4 -8.16 2.30 18.19
C ILE A 4 -7.69 0.89 17.78
N ARG A 5 -8.08 0.47 16.58
CA ARG A 5 -7.70 -0.82 16.01
C ARG A 5 -6.19 -0.85 15.70
N SER A 6 -5.64 -2.05 15.64
CA SER A 6 -4.19 -2.28 15.60
C SER A 6 -3.68 -2.35 14.17
N ASP A 7 -2.76 -1.49 13.77
CA ASP A 7 -2.06 -1.59 12.46
C ASP A 7 -0.99 -2.72 12.43
N ILE A 8 -0.75 -3.42 13.56
CA ILE A 8 0.24 -4.50 13.67
C ILE A 8 -0.18 -5.77 12.91
N THR A 9 -1.45 -5.93 12.53
CA THR A 9 -1.88 -7.14 11.84
C THR A 9 -1.38 -7.13 10.39
N THR A 10 -0.47 -8.06 10.10
CA THR A 10 -0.15 -8.54 8.75
C THR A 10 -1.36 -9.16 8.04
N LEU A 11 -2.60 -8.90 8.47
CA LEU A 11 -3.86 -9.43 7.94
C LEU A 11 -4.93 -8.38 7.58
N ASP A 12 -4.67 -7.07 7.79
CA ASP A 12 -5.63 -6.03 7.41
C ASP A 12 -5.82 -5.93 5.89
N ARG A 13 -6.97 -6.42 5.40
CA ARG A 13 -7.32 -6.59 3.98
C ARG A 13 -7.01 -5.37 3.10
N PHE A 14 -7.24 -4.17 3.61
CA PHE A 14 -7.14 -2.92 2.86
C PHE A 14 -6.01 -2.04 3.39
N GLN A 15 -5.13 -1.59 2.49
CA GLN A 15 -3.89 -0.88 2.83
C GLN A 15 -3.69 0.34 1.92
N SER A 16 -3.21 1.43 2.53
CA SER A 16 -2.81 2.66 1.84
C SER A 16 -1.31 2.90 1.98
N PHE A 17 -0.72 3.62 1.02
CA PHE A 17 0.71 3.92 0.95
C PHE A 17 0.94 5.41 0.73
N ILE A 18 2.02 5.94 1.30
CA ILE A 18 2.63 7.19 0.87
C ILE A 18 3.70 6.86 -0.17
N VAL A 19 3.59 7.46 -1.35
CA VAL A 19 4.53 7.25 -2.46
C VAL A 19 5.20 8.59 -2.79
N PHE A 20 6.53 8.55 -2.86
CA PHE A 20 7.38 9.71 -3.09
C PHE A 20 7.81 9.81 -4.57
N GLU A 21 8.40 10.93 -4.97
CA GLU A 21 9.05 11.03 -6.27
C GLU A 21 10.28 10.13 -6.40
N PRO A 22 10.59 9.64 -7.62
CA PRO A 22 9.82 9.78 -8.86
C PRO A 22 8.73 8.71 -9.02
N ALA A 23 8.54 7.83 -8.04
CA ALA A 23 7.67 6.67 -8.15
C ALA A 23 6.18 7.03 -8.22
N SER A 24 5.79 8.12 -7.57
CA SER A 24 4.42 8.65 -7.55
C SER A 24 3.85 8.91 -8.96
N ILE A 25 4.69 9.29 -9.93
CA ILE A 25 4.31 9.55 -11.33
C ILE A 25 3.73 8.29 -12.01
N ARG A 26 4.07 7.10 -11.51
CA ARG A 26 3.61 5.83 -12.09
C ARG A 26 2.26 5.37 -11.54
N ILE A 27 1.70 6.09 -10.55
CA ILE A 27 0.42 5.74 -9.95
C ILE A 27 -0.71 6.43 -10.71
N SER A 28 -1.76 5.67 -11.03
CA SER A 28 -2.94 6.21 -11.70
C SER A 28 -3.66 7.22 -10.81
N ASP A 29 -4.11 8.34 -11.38
CA ASP A 29 -4.92 9.35 -10.68
C ASP A 29 -6.16 8.76 -9.98
N ASN A 30 -6.75 7.70 -10.55
CA ASN A 30 -7.90 7.02 -9.97
C ASN A 30 -7.59 6.33 -8.63
N ASP A 31 -6.31 6.03 -8.39
CA ASP A 31 -5.80 5.34 -7.21
C ASP A 31 -5.18 6.31 -6.19
N ILE A 32 -5.17 7.61 -6.47
CA ILE A 32 -4.68 8.65 -5.57
C ILE A 32 -5.82 9.12 -4.66
N LEU A 33 -5.55 9.22 -3.36
CA LEU A 33 -6.45 9.78 -2.36
C LEU A 33 -6.09 11.24 -2.05
N TYR A 34 -4.81 11.51 -1.79
CA TYR A 34 -4.28 12.86 -1.61
C TYR A 34 -2.99 13.03 -2.41
N ILE A 35 -2.73 14.26 -2.84
CA ILE A 35 -1.51 14.65 -3.55
C ILE A 35 -1.02 16.01 -3.06
N GLY A 36 0.29 16.23 -3.13
CA GLY A 36 0.87 17.55 -2.90
C GLY A 36 0.79 17.97 -1.44
N ASN A 37 0.55 19.26 -1.23
CA ASN A 37 0.40 19.87 0.11
C ASN A 37 -0.76 19.28 0.93
N ASN A 38 -1.74 18.63 0.29
CA ASN A 38 -2.80 17.92 1.03
C ASN A 38 -2.25 16.69 1.76
N VAL A 39 -1.21 16.03 1.22
CA VAL A 39 -0.54 14.91 1.91
C VAL A 39 0.10 15.40 3.20
N GLN A 40 0.84 16.51 3.16
CA GLN A 40 1.47 17.10 4.34
C GLN A 40 0.43 17.46 5.41
N THR A 41 -0.67 18.11 5.00
CA THR A 41 -1.74 18.50 5.92
C THR A 41 -2.35 17.29 6.63
N ILE A 42 -2.74 16.26 5.86
CA ILE A 42 -3.32 15.04 6.43
C ILE A 42 -2.30 14.29 7.29
N PHE A 43 -1.04 14.25 6.88
CA PHE A 43 0.02 13.62 7.65
C PHE A 43 0.21 14.31 8.99
N ASP A 44 0.32 15.65 9.04
CA ASP A 44 0.53 16.41 10.27
C ASP A 44 -0.64 16.27 11.24
N GLU A 45 -1.88 16.40 10.76
CA GLU A 45 -3.09 16.19 11.57
C GLU A 45 -3.13 14.78 12.19
N THR A 46 -2.69 13.79 11.41
CA THR A 46 -2.66 12.40 11.84
C THR A 46 -1.52 12.16 12.84
N PHE A 47 -0.34 12.70 12.55
CA PHE A 47 0.84 12.60 13.40
C PHE A 47 0.57 13.16 14.79
N GLU A 48 -0.07 14.33 14.86
CA GLU A 48 -0.48 14.95 16.12
C GLU A 48 -1.39 14.00 16.91
N LYS A 49 -2.45 13.46 16.29
CA LYS A 49 -3.36 12.52 16.97
C LYS A 49 -2.64 11.26 17.44
N VAL A 50 -1.80 10.63 16.61
CA VAL A 50 -1.03 9.43 16.97
C VAL A 50 -0.07 9.70 18.13
N SER A 51 0.60 10.86 18.11
CA SER A 51 1.56 11.26 19.14
C SER A 51 0.92 11.43 20.53
N LEU A 52 -0.38 11.74 20.60
CA LEU A 52 -1.12 11.87 21.85
C LEU A 52 -1.52 10.51 22.47
N LEU A 53 -1.38 9.42 21.72
CA LEU A 53 -1.97 8.11 22.04
C LEU A 53 -0.92 7.03 22.42
N GLN A 54 0.26 7.43 22.92
CA GLN A 54 1.44 6.57 23.20
C GLN A 54 1.30 5.54 24.34
N ASN A 55 0.08 5.27 24.82
CA ASN A 55 -0.17 4.48 26.02
C ASN A 55 -0.01 2.97 25.82
N ASP A 56 -0.01 2.48 24.57
CA ASP A 56 0.11 1.06 24.21
C ASP A 56 1.23 0.83 23.18
N ILE A 57 1.84 -0.36 23.18
CA ILE A 57 2.90 -0.77 22.25
C ILE A 57 2.46 -0.64 20.78
N LYS A 58 1.17 -0.87 20.50
CA LYS A 58 0.56 -0.66 19.19
C LYS A 58 0.70 0.76 18.69
N MET A 59 0.40 1.71 19.56
CA MET A 59 0.49 3.12 19.22
C MET A 59 1.94 3.59 19.12
N LYS A 60 2.86 2.98 19.88
CA LYS A 60 4.31 3.23 19.72
C LYS A 60 4.85 2.74 18.38
N ILE A 61 4.40 1.58 17.91
CA ILE A 61 4.78 1.06 16.58
C ILE A 61 4.23 1.97 15.49
N LEU A 62 2.97 2.40 15.62
CA LEU A 62 2.37 3.34 14.70
C LEU A 62 3.11 4.69 14.69
N LEU A 63 3.47 5.21 15.87
CA LEU A 63 4.27 6.42 15.99
C LEU A 63 5.62 6.28 15.29
N ASN A 64 6.38 5.21 15.53
CA ASN A 64 7.67 5.00 14.86
C ASN A 64 7.54 4.97 13.32
N LYS A 65 6.48 4.33 12.81
CA LYS A 65 6.16 4.31 11.37
C LYS A 65 5.94 5.73 10.86
N PHE A 66 5.16 6.51 11.59
CA PHE A 66 4.88 7.91 11.26
C PHE A 66 6.11 8.81 11.37
N GLU A 67 6.96 8.63 12.38
CA GLU A 67 8.24 9.35 12.50
C GLU A 67 9.15 9.05 11.31
N LYS A 68 9.23 7.79 10.85
CA LYS A 68 9.96 7.41 9.64
C LYS A 68 9.43 8.18 8.42
N ILE A 69 8.11 8.20 8.23
CA ILE A 69 7.46 8.92 7.12
C ILE A 69 7.71 10.42 7.21
N GLY A 70 7.57 11.02 8.40
CA GLY A 70 7.82 12.45 8.62
C GLY A 70 9.26 12.83 8.31
N ASN A 71 10.22 11.98 8.70
CA ASN A 71 11.63 12.15 8.32
C ASN A 71 11.80 12.12 6.80
N MET A 72 11.17 11.18 6.08
CA MET A 72 11.22 11.14 4.61
C MET A 72 10.60 12.38 3.97
N LEU A 73 9.44 12.85 4.45
CA LEU A 73 8.80 14.09 3.98
C LEU A 73 9.70 15.31 4.17
N SER A 74 10.39 15.42 5.32
CA SER A 74 11.29 16.54 5.62
C SER A 74 12.53 16.62 4.73
N LEU A 75 12.87 15.53 4.03
CA LEU A 75 14.01 15.49 3.12
C LEU A 75 13.67 16.03 1.72
N LEU A 76 12.39 16.26 1.43
CA LEU A 76 11.93 16.72 0.13
C LEU A 76 12.10 18.23 -0.01
N GLU A 77 12.52 18.67 -1.19
CA GLU A 77 12.55 20.09 -1.55
C GLU A 77 11.13 20.64 -1.80
N SER A 78 10.22 19.78 -2.29
CA SER A 78 8.80 20.08 -2.50
C SER A 78 7.95 18.83 -2.25
N ASN A 79 6.71 19.05 -1.79
CA ASN A 79 5.72 18.00 -1.59
C ASN A 79 4.81 17.78 -2.80
N ASP A 80 4.93 18.58 -3.87
CA ASP A 80 3.96 18.66 -4.98
C ASP A 80 3.60 17.29 -5.58
N ASN A 81 4.56 16.38 -5.63
CA ASN A 81 4.43 15.07 -6.26
C ASN A 81 4.47 13.92 -5.25
N VAL A 82 4.25 14.18 -3.96
CA VAL A 82 3.99 13.13 -2.98
C VAL A 82 2.52 12.78 -3.01
N ILE A 83 2.20 11.49 -2.92
CA ILE A 83 0.82 11.01 -2.92
C ILE A 83 0.54 10.10 -1.71
N ILE A 84 -0.70 10.12 -1.24
CA ILE A 84 -1.29 9.04 -0.44
C ILE A 84 -2.23 8.28 -1.37
N THR A 85 -2.08 6.98 -1.47
CA THR A 85 -2.95 6.15 -2.29
C THR A 85 -4.30 5.90 -1.60
N LYS A 86 -5.32 5.63 -2.41
CA LYS A 86 -6.52 4.93 -1.94
C LYS A 86 -6.15 3.58 -1.34
N PHE A 87 -7.09 3.01 -0.60
CA PHE A 87 -6.90 1.71 0.04
C PHE A 87 -7.06 0.58 -0.98
N PHE A 88 -6.00 -0.22 -1.17
CA PHE A 88 -5.99 -1.38 -2.05
C PHE A 88 -6.29 -2.66 -1.27
N ASP A 89 -7.02 -3.59 -1.88
CA ASP A 89 -7.13 -4.96 -1.38
C ASP A 89 -5.80 -5.69 -1.60
N ARG A 90 -5.28 -6.38 -0.58
CA ARG A 90 -3.97 -7.05 -0.61
C ARG A 90 -3.85 -8.16 -1.65
N ILE A 91 -4.97 -8.67 -2.17
CA ILE A 91 -4.99 -9.72 -3.20
C ILE A 91 -4.66 -9.15 -4.61
N TRP A 92 -4.50 -7.84 -4.77
CA TRP A 92 -4.34 -7.21 -6.09
C TRP A 92 -2.89 -7.07 -6.56
N ARG A 93 -2.64 -7.26 -7.87
CA ARG A 93 -1.33 -6.97 -8.50
C ARG A 93 -0.89 -5.51 -8.29
N ARG A 94 -1.84 -4.56 -8.33
CA ARG A 94 -1.59 -3.14 -8.02
C ARG A 94 -1.03 -2.94 -6.61
N TYR A 95 -1.52 -3.68 -5.61
CA TYR A 95 -1.00 -3.61 -4.25
C TYR A 95 0.47 -4.03 -4.21
N SER A 96 0.83 -5.16 -4.83
CA SER A 96 2.24 -5.59 -4.91
C SER A 96 3.10 -4.51 -5.55
N TYR A 97 2.69 -3.98 -6.70
CA TYR A 97 3.39 -2.90 -7.40
C TYR A 97 3.61 -1.66 -6.51
N VAL A 98 2.55 -1.11 -5.93
CA VAL A 98 2.62 0.10 -5.09
C VAL A 98 3.43 -0.14 -3.81
N SER A 99 3.31 -1.33 -3.20
CA SER A 99 4.03 -1.68 -1.97
C SER A 99 5.55 -1.70 -2.13
N HIS A 100 6.06 -1.87 -3.35
CA HIS A 100 7.49 -1.75 -3.65
C HIS A 100 7.94 -0.31 -3.88
N LEU A 101 7.00 0.61 -4.11
CA LEU A 101 7.27 1.99 -4.51
C LEU A 101 7.04 3.00 -3.38
N GLY A 102 6.21 2.65 -2.40
CA GLY A 102 5.84 3.52 -1.29
C GLY A 102 6.00 2.87 0.07
N GLU A 103 5.75 3.68 1.08
CA GLU A 103 5.77 3.29 2.48
C GLU A 103 4.33 3.13 2.95
N SER A 104 4.03 2.05 3.68
CA SER A 104 2.69 1.84 4.21
C SER A 104 2.29 3.06 5.05
N PHE A 105 1.06 3.56 4.87
CA PHE A 105 0.52 4.69 5.63
C PHE A 105 -0.41 4.20 6.74
N PHE A 106 -1.56 3.64 6.37
CA PHE A 106 -2.55 3.09 7.29
C PHE A 106 -3.22 1.85 6.71
N SER A 107 -3.74 1.00 7.60
CA SER A 107 -4.88 0.15 7.26
C SER A 107 -6.18 0.95 7.25
N LEU A 108 -7.16 0.47 6.48
CA LEU A 108 -8.47 1.14 6.37
C LEU A 108 -9.13 1.31 7.74
N ASP A 109 -9.08 0.27 8.57
CA ASP A 109 -9.66 0.27 9.91
C ASP A 109 -9.10 1.42 10.78
N VAL A 110 -7.78 1.59 10.78
CA VAL A 110 -7.12 2.65 11.53
C VAL A 110 -7.46 4.03 10.94
N PHE A 111 -7.50 4.16 9.62
CA PHE A 111 -7.90 5.39 8.97
C PHE A 111 -9.32 5.81 9.34
N LEU A 112 -10.27 4.87 9.36
CA LEU A 112 -11.66 5.15 9.75
C LEU A 112 -11.79 5.52 11.24
N ASP A 113 -10.94 5.00 12.11
CA ASP A 113 -10.87 5.43 13.52
C ASP A 113 -10.44 6.91 13.65
N PHE A 114 -9.51 7.37 12.79
CA PHE A 114 -9.02 8.75 12.80
C PHE A 114 -9.92 9.73 12.02
N PHE A 115 -10.64 9.24 11.01
CA PHE A 115 -11.47 10.00 10.08
C PHE A 115 -12.85 9.33 9.91
N PRO A 116 -13.68 9.31 10.96
CA PRO A 116 -14.97 8.60 10.96
C PRO A 116 -15.97 9.16 9.96
N GLN A 117 -15.75 10.37 9.41
CA GLN A 117 -16.57 10.90 8.31
C GLN A 117 -16.57 9.99 7.08
N PHE A 118 -15.53 9.18 6.89
CA PHE A 118 -15.43 8.25 5.76
C PHE A 118 -16.07 6.88 6.02
N ASP A 119 -16.62 6.63 7.22
CA ASP A 119 -17.19 5.32 7.57
C ASP A 119 -18.41 4.97 6.69
N THR A 120 -19.19 6.00 6.33
CA THR A 120 -20.32 5.87 5.38
C THR A 120 -19.95 6.11 3.92
N GLU A 121 -18.69 6.48 3.65
CA GLU A 121 -18.18 6.83 2.32
C GLU A 121 -16.94 6.01 1.94
N SER A 122 -16.83 4.79 2.46
CA SER A 122 -15.66 3.92 2.28
C SER A 122 -15.35 3.63 0.80
N GLU A 123 -16.37 3.60 -0.06
CA GLU A 123 -16.23 3.47 -1.51
C GLU A 123 -15.44 4.60 -2.18
N LYS A 124 -15.33 5.78 -1.55
CA LYS A 124 -14.55 6.91 -2.06
C LYS A 124 -13.06 6.78 -1.75
N VAL A 125 -12.72 6.10 -0.66
CA VAL A 125 -11.34 5.95 -0.18
C VAL A 125 -10.73 4.61 -0.56
N ILE A 126 -11.55 3.60 -0.88
CA ILE A 126 -11.10 2.32 -1.43
C ILE A 126 -10.89 2.45 -2.94
N ALA A 127 -9.77 1.94 -3.43
CA ALA A 127 -9.52 1.90 -4.87
C ALA A 127 -10.54 0.96 -5.52
N GLN A 128 -11.27 1.43 -6.53
CA GLN A 128 -12.23 0.58 -7.23
C GLN A 128 -11.54 -0.33 -8.25
N ARG A 129 -12.16 -1.47 -8.55
CA ARG A 129 -11.74 -2.33 -9.66
C ARG A 129 -12.03 -1.59 -10.96
N ILE A 130 -10.99 -1.13 -11.64
CA ILE A 130 -11.13 -0.65 -13.01
C ILE A 130 -11.18 -1.91 -13.89
N ASP A 131 -12.38 -2.49 -14.06
CA ASP A 131 -12.65 -3.47 -15.12
C ASP A 131 -12.82 -2.73 -16.47
N ALA A 132 -11.82 -1.92 -16.85
CA ALA A 132 -11.77 -1.30 -18.16
C ALA A 132 -10.55 -1.88 -18.90
N ASN A 133 -10.84 -2.90 -19.71
CA ASN A 133 -9.98 -3.50 -20.73
C ASN A 133 -8.61 -4.02 -20.24
N VAL A 134 -8.62 -5.22 -19.67
CA VAL A 134 -7.47 -6.16 -19.77
C VAL A 134 -7.69 -7.05 -21.01
N ASP A 135 -8.05 -6.42 -22.13
CA ASP A 135 -8.02 -6.99 -23.48
C ASP A 135 -7.07 -6.08 -24.27
N GLN A 136 -5.75 -6.17 -24.00
CA GLN A 136 -4.62 -5.63 -24.82
C GLN A 136 -3.28 -5.56 -24.06
N PHE A 137 -3.01 -6.48 -23.14
CA PHE A 137 -1.63 -6.92 -22.96
C PHE A 137 -1.58 -8.33 -23.52
N ASP A 138 -1.34 -8.35 -24.83
CA ASP A 138 -1.15 -9.52 -25.66
C ASP A 138 -0.23 -10.55 -24.97
N GLU A 139 -0.66 -11.79 -25.16
CA GLU A 139 0.14 -12.99 -25.27
C GLU A 139 1.48 -12.75 -25.98
N GLU A 140 2.57 -12.94 -25.25
CA GLU A 140 3.75 -13.70 -25.70
C GLU A 140 4.05 -14.60 -24.48
N ASP A 141 3.51 -15.82 -24.39
CA ASP A 141 3.99 -17.02 -25.11
C ASP A 141 5.51 -16.99 -25.28
N ASP A 142 6.21 -17.56 -24.30
CA ASP A 142 7.11 -18.67 -24.60
C ASP A 142 7.10 -19.60 -23.38
N ASP A 143 6.46 -20.74 -23.58
CA ASP A 143 6.55 -21.95 -22.78
C ASP A 143 8.04 -22.36 -22.68
N ASP A 144 8.66 -22.17 -21.52
CA ASP A 144 9.82 -22.99 -21.15
C ASP A 144 9.28 -24.38 -20.76
N GLU A 145 9.06 -25.19 -21.80
CA GLU A 145 8.90 -26.64 -21.70
C GLU A 145 10.15 -27.24 -21.04
N ASP A 146 10.09 -27.47 -19.73
CA ASP A 146 10.99 -28.40 -19.04
C ASP A 146 10.65 -29.84 -19.51
N GLU A 147 11.12 -30.21 -20.71
CA GLU A 147 11.22 -31.61 -21.16
C GLU A 147 12.34 -32.32 -20.38
N ASP A 148 12.05 -32.74 -19.15
CA ASP A 148 12.81 -33.79 -18.47
C ASP A 148 12.34 -35.16 -18.97
N GLU A 149 12.82 -35.58 -20.15
CA GLU A 149 12.81 -36.99 -20.57
C GLU A 149 14.24 -37.47 -20.81
N ASP A 150 14.75 -38.29 -19.89
CA ASP A 150 15.70 -39.35 -20.19
C ASP A 150 15.60 -40.44 -19.09
N GLU A 151 14.48 -41.17 -19.09
CA GLU A 151 14.49 -42.57 -18.66
C GLU A 151 14.94 -43.42 -19.85
N ASP A 152 16.20 -43.84 -19.85
CA ASP A 152 16.58 -45.04 -20.59
C ASP A 152 17.15 -46.10 -19.65
N THR A 153 16.33 -47.12 -19.51
CA THR A 153 16.49 -48.27 -18.64
C THR A 153 17.50 -49.29 -19.17
N ASN A 154 18.15 -49.95 -18.21
CA ASN A 154 18.41 -51.39 -18.13
C ASN A 154 19.71 -52.03 -18.70
N SER A 155 20.48 -52.54 -17.73
CA SER A 155 20.94 -53.95 -17.62
C SER A 155 21.94 -54.51 -18.64
N SER A 156 23.12 -54.93 -18.17
CA SER A 156 23.57 -56.34 -18.16
C SER A 156 24.95 -56.50 -17.50
N ASP A 157 25.13 -57.67 -16.89
CA ASP A 157 26.29 -58.22 -16.19
C ASP A 157 27.66 -58.09 -16.90
N GLU A 158 28.71 -57.85 -16.10
CA GLU A 158 29.95 -58.66 -16.03
C GLU A 158 30.67 -58.46 -14.68
#